data_AF-A0A1A7KCB8-F1
#
_entry.id   AF-A0A1A7KCB8-F1
#
_cell.length_a   1.000
_cell.length_b   1.000
_cell.length_c   1.000
_cell.angle_alpha   90.00
_cell.angle_beta   90.00
_cell.angle_gamma   90.00
#
_symmetry.space_group_name_H-M   'P 1'
#
loop_
_entity.id
_entity.type
_entity.pdbx_description
1 polymer ?
#
loop_
_entity_poly.entity_id
_entity_poly.type
_entity_poly.pdbx_seq_one_letter_code
_entity_poly.pdbx_strand_id
1 'polypeptide(L)' 'MSISYYDFKNLPMQSRYEFVLTEGKIISETSKDGLKFVLYELSSFSVEIVYKTINNKIEGLSVFQNRETL' A
#
# COMPACT_ATOMS: atom_id res chain seq x y z
N MET A 1 6.14 11.58 8.06
CA MET A 1 6.73 12.43 6.99
C MET A 1 5.81 12.37 5.77
N SER A 2 5.58 13.46 5.02
CA SER A 2 4.74 13.41 3.82
C SER A 2 5.57 13.15 2.56
N ILE A 3 5.23 12.14 1.78
CA ILE A 3 5.84 11.84 0.47
C ILE A 3 4.82 12.07 -0.65
N SER A 4 5.26 12.55 -1.81
CA SER A 4 4.38 12.65 -2.97
C SER A 4 4.19 11.28 -3.64
N TYR A 5 3.12 11.12 -4.42
CA TYR A 5 2.87 9.92 -5.22
C TYR A 5 4.05 9.57 -6.14
N TYR A 6 4.66 10.58 -6.77
CA TYR A 6 5.76 10.38 -7.71
C TYR A 6 7.06 10.00 -7.01
N ASP A 7 7.39 10.69 -5.91
CA ASP A 7 8.58 10.36 -5.11
C ASP A 7 8.46 8.94 -4.54
N PHE A 8 7.27 8.57 -4.06
CA PHE A 8 7.00 7.22 -3.58
C PHE A 8 7.21 6.16 -4.67
N LYS A 9 6.82 6.42 -5.91
CA LYS A 9 7.02 5.48 -7.02
C LYS A 9 8.48 5.37 -7.45
N ASN A 10 9.29 6.39 -7.19
CA ASN A 10 10.72 6.41 -7.48
C ASN A 10 11.56 5.73 -6.39
N LEU A 11 10.97 5.40 -5.23
CA LEU A 11 11.67 4.64 -4.19
C LEU A 11 11.99 3.21 -4.65
N PRO A 12 13.10 2.63 -4.18
CA PRO A 12 13.35 1.20 -4.31
C PRO A 12 12.20 0.37 -3.73
N MET A 13 11.92 -0.78 -4.35
CA MET A 13 10.76 -1.61 -4.00
C MET A 13 10.72 -2.00 -2.51
N GLN A 14 11.86 -2.34 -1.90
CA GLN A 14 11.93 -2.64 -0.47
C GLN A 14 11.55 -1.42 0.39
N SER A 15 12.10 -0.25 0.06
CA SER A 15 11.79 1.01 0.74
C SER A 15 10.32 1.40 0.61
N ARG A 16 9.65 1.04 -0.49
CA ARG A 16 8.21 1.28 -0.66
C ARG A 16 7.39 0.46 0.33
N TYR A 17 7.74 -0.80 0.54
CA TYR A 17 7.08 -1.65 1.53
C TYR A 17 7.30 -1.13 2.96
N GLU A 18 8.55 -0.85 3.31
CA GLU A 18 8.90 -0.33 4.63
C GLU A 18 8.18 0.98 4.93
N PHE A 19 8.15 1.89 3.96
CA PHE A 19 7.45 3.17 4.08
C PHE A 19 5.95 3.01 4.31
N VAL A 20 5.28 2.16 3.53
CA VAL A 20 3.84 1.89 3.70
C VAL A 20 3.55 1.27 5.06
N LEU A 21 4.37 0.31 5.50
CA LEU A 21 4.20 -0.37 6.77
C LEU A 21 4.47 0.52 8.00
N THR A 22 5.33 1.54 7.83
CA THR A 22 5.73 2.44 8.93
C THR A 22 4.84 3.68 9.00
N GLU A 23 4.54 4.30 7.86
CA GLU A 23 3.85 5.59 7.78
C GLU A 23 2.38 5.46 7.34
N GLY A 24 2.00 4.32 6.76
CA GLY A 24 0.65 4.10 6.24
C GLY A 24 -0.39 3.82 7.32
N LYS A 25 -1.56 4.43 7.17
CA LYS A 25 -2.73 4.12 7.99
C LYS A 25 -3.59 3.10 7.31
N ILE A 26 -3.86 1.96 7.96
CA ILE A 26 -4.81 0.97 7.41
C ILE A 26 -6.21 1.60 7.38
N ILE A 27 -6.84 1.60 6.21
CA ILE A 27 -8.21 2.08 6.00
C ILE A 27 -9.18 0.97 5.60
N SER A 28 -8.68 -0.14 5.07
CA SER A 28 -9.48 -1.33 4.78
C SER A 28 -8.61 -2.58 4.77
N GLU A 29 -9.18 -3.70 5.22
CA GLU A 29 -8.59 -5.02 5.08
C GLU A 29 -9.67 -5.99 4.58
N THR A 30 -9.34 -6.80 3.57
CA THR A 30 -10.21 -7.87 3.08
C THR A 30 -9.40 -9.11 2.74
N SER A 31 -10.04 -10.27 2.77
CA SER A 31 -9.41 -11.54 2.42
C SER A 31 -10.27 -12.30 1.42
N LYS A 32 -9.63 -12.83 0.38
CA LYS A 32 -10.29 -13.61 -0.68
C LYS A 32 -9.31 -14.60 -1.29
N ASP A 33 -9.75 -15.84 -1.50
CA ASP A 33 -9.01 -16.88 -2.24
C ASP A 33 -7.55 -17.10 -1.76
N GLY A 34 -7.34 -17.09 -0.44
CA GLY A 34 -5.99 -17.27 0.15
C GLY A 34 -5.08 -16.05 0.06
N LEU A 35 -5.62 -14.91 -0.35
CA LEU A 35 -4.95 -13.62 -0.35
C LEU A 35 -5.60 -12.67 0.66
N LYS A 36 -4.78 -11.82 1.25
CA LYS A 36 -5.19 -10.70 2.10
C LYS A 36 -4.79 -9.41 1.42
N PHE A 37 -5.74 -8.50 1.29
CA PHE A 37 -5.58 -7.19 0.66
C PHE A 37 -5.69 -6.15 1.77
N VAL A 38 -4.62 -5.42 2.02
CA VAL A 38 -4.60 -4.35 3.04
C VAL A 38 -4.39 -3.03 2.32
N LEU A 39 -5.39 -2.15 2.44
CA LEU A 39 -5.36 -0.82 1.87
C LEU A 39 -4.88 0.18 2.92
N TYR A 40 -3.79 0.85 2.59
CA TYR A 40 -3.17 1.89 3.37
C TYR A 40 -3.46 3.24 2.74
N GLU A 41 -3.81 4.21 3.58
CA GLU A 41 -3.81 5.62 3.25
C GLU A 41 -2.44 6.22 3.57
N LEU A 42 -1.85 6.86 2.56
CA LEU A 42 -0.70 7.74 2.67
C LEU A 42 -1.14 9.15 2.28
N SER A 43 -0.39 10.16 2.71
CA SER A 43 -0.73 11.60 2.67
C SER A 43 -1.78 12.04 1.64
N SER A 44 -1.60 11.74 0.34
CA SER A 44 -2.52 12.12 -0.73
C SER A 44 -2.89 10.97 -1.69
N PHE A 45 -2.60 9.72 -1.32
CA PHE A 45 -2.81 8.56 -2.17
C PHE A 45 -2.96 7.28 -1.35
N SER A 46 -3.47 6.21 -1.96
CA SER A 46 -3.60 4.92 -1.29
C SER A 46 -2.65 3.88 -1.87
N VAL A 47 -2.22 2.95 -1.02
CA VAL A 47 -1.40 1.81 -1.41
C VAL A 47 -2.05 0.53 -0.91
N GLU A 48 -2.24 -0.43 -1.80
CA GLU A 48 -2.65 -1.78 -1.41
C GLU A 48 -1.43 -2.69 -1.37
N ILE A 49 -1.28 -3.42 -0.28
CA ILE A 49 -0.34 -4.55 -0.20
C ILE A 49 -1.15 -5.83 -0.17
N VAL A 50 -0.78 -6.77 -1.05
CA VAL A 50 -1.37 -8.10 -1.14
C VAL A 50 -0.45 -9.11 -0.47
N TYR A 51 -1.00 -9.91 0.43
CA TYR A 51 -0.29 -10.95 1.16
C TYR A 51 -0.90 -12.32 0.86
N LYS A 52 -0.07 -13.36 0.86
CA LYS A 52 -0.53 -14.75 1.03
C LYS A 52 -0.97 -14.96 2.48
N THR A 53 -2.17 -15.47 2.70
CA THR A 53 -2.66 -15.74 4.07
C THR A 53 -1.89 -16.86 4.76
N ILE A 54 -1.33 -17.81 3.99
CA ILE A 54 -0.63 -18.98 4.54
C ILE A 54 0.67 -18.65 5.27
N ASN A 55 1.34 -17.55 4.93
CA ASN A 55 2.65 -17.19 5.48
C ASN A 55 2.88 -15.68 5.59
N ASN A 56 1.84 -14.86 5.37
CA ASN A 56 1.91 -13.41 5.31
C ASN A 56 3.00 -12.87 4.37
N LYS A 57 3.41 -13.65 3.37
CA LYS A 57 4.36 -13.20 2.36
C LYS A 57 3.68 -12.17 1.47
N ILE A 58 4.35 -11.05 1.23
CA ILE A 58 3.91 -10.05 0.26
C ILE A 58 4.01 -10.62 -1.16
N GLU A 59 2.90 -10.56 -1.89
CA GLU A 59 2.79 -10.98 -3.29
C GLU A 59 2.63 -9.80 -4.24
N GLY A 60 2.23 -8.62 -3.76
CA GLY A 60 2.06 -7.46 -4.62
C GLY A 60 1.89 -6.13 -3.89
N LEU A 61 2.11 -5.05 -4.65
CA LEU A 61 1.90 -3.67 -4.24
C LEU A 61 1.26 -2.88 -5.39
N SER A 62 0.14 -2.22 -5.10
CA SER A 62 -0.57 -1.35 -6.05
C SER A 62 -0.68 0.05 -5.45
N VAL A 63 -0.48 1.09 -6.26
CA VAL A 63 -0.59 2.49 -5.82
C VAL A 63 -1.69 3.20 -6.58
N PHE A 64 -2.63 3.76 -5.84
CA PHE A 64 -3.79 4.45 -6.37
C PHE A 64 -3.67 5.92 -6.04
N GLN A 65 -3.60 6.76 -7.06
CA GLN A 65 -3.72 8.19 -6.85
C GLN A 65 -5.17 8.47 -6.42
N ASN A 66 -5.36 9.13 -5.29
CA ASN A 66 -6.68 9.63 -4.92
C ASN A 66 -6.99 10.71 -5.94
N ARG A 67 -7.75 10.37 -6.98
CA ARG A 67 -8.37 11.38 -7.82
C ARG A 67 -9.38 12.04 -6.92
N GLU A 68 -9.06 13.24 -6.43
CA GLU A 68 -10.10 14.15 -6.01
C GLU A 68 -11.07 14.25 -7.19
N THR A 69 -12.24 13.64 -7.06
CA THR A 69 -13.40 14.04 -7.85
C THR A 69 -13.72 15.46 -7.41
N LEU A 70 -13.18 16.43 -8.14
CA LEU A 70 -13.74 17.78 -8.26
C LEU A 70 -14.71 17.79 -9.45
#